data_AF-A0A699W2E8-F1
#
_entry.id   AF-A0A699W2E8-F1
#
_cell.length_a   1.000
_cell.length_b   1.000
_cell.length_c   1.000
_cell.angle_alpha   90.00
_cell.angle_beta   90.00
_cell.angle_gamma   90.00
#
_symmetry.space_group_name_H-M   'P 1'
#
loop_
_entity.id
_entity.type
_entity.pdbx_description
1 polymer ?
#
loop_
_entity_poly.entity_id
_entity_poly.type
_entity_poly.pdbx_seq_one_letter_code
_entity_poly.pdbx_strand_id
1 'polypeptide(L)'
;MQDSVRITHVYGNLPLQFDDKIRIINAFPLDMCEFDIILGIPPVREVEFNIELIPGAEPISKAPYGMAPVELKELKDQLHELLERGFIRLSVSP
;
A
#
# COMPACT_ATOMS: atom_id res chain seq x y z
N MET A 1 2.48 22.11 6.08
CA MET A 1 3.51 22.22 5.01
C MET A 1 2.95 21.44 3.84
N GLN A 2 2.76 22.08 2.70
CA GLN A 2 2.15 21.47 1.52
C GLN A 2 3.23 20.72 0.76
N ASP A 3 3.17 19.39 0.76
CA ASP A 3 4.04 18.54 -0.04
C ASP A 3 3.59 18.67 -1.50
N SER A 4 4.22 19.60 -2.23
CA SER A 4 3.92 19.85 -3.63
C SER A 4 4.53 18.74 -4.49
N VAL A 5 3.68 17.95 -5.17
CA VAL A 5 4.12 17.01 -6.20
C VAL A 5 4.85 17.79 -7.30
N ARG A 6 6.15 17.52 -7.46
CA ARG A 6 7.00 18.20 -8.47
C ARG A 6 6.80 17.53 -9.82
N ILE A 7 5.86 18.02 -10.60
CA ILE A 7 5.67 17.55 -11.98
C ILE A 7 6.86 18.01 -12.82
N THR A 8 7.72 17.07 -13.22
CA THR A 8 8.96 17.35 -13.95
C THR A 8 8.77 17.43 -15.46
N HIS A 9 7.79 16.71 -16.03
CA HIS A 9 7.44 16.72 -17.45
C HIS A 9 5.93 16.55 -17.63
N VAL A 10 5.35 17.14 -18.67
CA VAL A 10 3.93 17.00 -19.02
C VAL A 10 3.82 16.62 -20.49
N TYR A 11 3.18 15.50 -20.78
CA TYR A 11 2.90 15.07 -22.16
C TYR A 11 1.50 15.52 -22.55
N GLY A 12 1.43 16.58 -23.36
CA GLY A 12 0.18 17.20 -23.76
C GLY A 12 -0.42 16.60 -25.03
N ASN A 13 -1.74 16.77 -25.15
CA ASN A 13 -2.53 16.46 -26.34
C ASN A 13 -2.45 15.02 -26.85
N LEU A 14 -2.27 14.05 -25.96
CA LEU A 14 -2.19 12.66 -26.36
C LEU A 14 -3.60 12.14 -26.72
N PRO A 15 -3.81 11.60 -27.93
CA PRO A 15 -5.09 11.01 -28.28
C PRO A 15 -5.26 9.68 -27.54
N LEU A 16 -6.18 9.64 -26.57
CA LEU A 16 -6.64 8.39 -25.95
C LEU A 16 -7.96 7.98 -26.57
N GLN A 17 -8.00 6.78 -27.13
CA GLN A 17 -9.24 6.16 -27.58
C GLN A 17 -9.82 5.32 -26.45
N PHE A 18 -11.05 5.62 -26.04
CA PHE A 18 -11.83 4.78 -25.15
C PHE A 18 -13.19 4.52 -25.79
N ASP A 19 -13.50 3.24 -26.01
CA ASP A 19 -14.57 2.79 -26.90
C ASP A 19 -14.42 3.39 -28.31
N ASP A 20 -15.47 4.04 -28.83
CA ASP A 20 -15.50 4.70 -30.15
C ASP A 20 -15.18 6.21 -30.10
N LYS A 21 -14.64 6.73 -28.98
CA LYS A 21 -14.40 8.16 -28.81
C LYS A 21 -12.94 8.46 -28.48
N ILE A 22 -12.35 9.34 -29.29
CA ILE A 22 -11.01 9.88 -29.03
C ILE A 22 -11.14 11.10 -28.13
N ARG A 23 -10.48 11.06 -26.98
CA ARG A 23 -10.33 12.19 -26.07
C ARG A 23 -8.88 12.61 -26.03
N ILE A 24 -8.67 13.92 -26.08
CA ILE A 24 -7.35 14.50 -25.91
C ILE A 24 -7.10 14.65 -24.42
N ILE A 25 -6.02 14.04 -23.92
CA ILE A 25 -5.64 14.13 -22.51
C ILE A 25 -4.22 14.67 -22.35
N ASN A 26 -3.97 15.23 -21.16
CA ASN A 26 -2.62 15.50 -20.70
C ASN A 26 -2.21 14.35 -19.78
N ALA A 27 -1.13 13.66 -20.14
CA ALA A 27 -0.55 12.63 -19.31
C ALA A 27 0.54 13.23 -18.43
N PHE A 28 0.40 13.03 -17.13
CA PHE A 28 1.40 13.37 -16.14
C PHE A 28 2.19 12.09 -15.80
N PRO A 29 3.52 12.08 -15.97
CA PRO A 29 4.34 10.97 -15.52
C PRO A 29 4.23 10.91 -13.99
N LEU A 30 3.61 9.84 -13.49
CA LEU A 30 3.65 9.51 -12.07
C LEU A 30 5.10 9.14 -11.74
N ASP A 31 5.63 9.69 -10.67
CA ASP A 31 6.92 9.27 -10.16
C ASP A 31 6.85 7.79 -9.76
N MET A 32 7.90 7.00 -10.04
CA MET A 32 7.86 5.55 -9.78
C MET A 32 7.55 5.25 -8.30
N CYS A 33 7.92 6.14 -7.38
CA CYS A 33 7.59 6.04 -5.96
C CYS A 33 6.07 6.08 -5.69
N GLU A 34 5.30 6.84 -6.47
CA GLU A 34 3.83 6.84 -6.37
C GLU A 34 3.22 5.57 -6.97
N PHE A 35 3.91 4.95 -7.93
CA PHE A 35 3.49 3.69 -8.52
C PHE A 35 3.59 2.52 -7.53
N ASP A 36 4.62 2.52 -6.67
CA ASP A 36 4.77 1.51 -5.60
C ASP A 36 3.56 1.52 -4.64
N ILE A 37 3.05 2.70 -4.30
CA ILE A 37 1.84 2.87 -3.46
C ILE A 37 0.59 2.30 -4.15
N ILE A 38 0.46 2.49 -5.47
CA ILE A 38 -0.66 1.95 -6.26
C ILE A 38 -0.55 0.43 -6.44
N LEU A 39 0.68 -0.10 -6.52
CA LEU A 39 0.95 -1.53 -6.70
C LEU A 39 1.03 -2.34 -5.39
N GLY A 40 0.95 -1.69 -4.23
CA GLY A 40 1.06 -2.35 -2.92
C GLY A 40 2.50 -2.69 -2.50
N ILE A 41 3.49 -2.29 -3.30
CA ILE A 41 4.90 -2.38 -2.93
C ILE A 41 5.13 -1.35 -1.80
N PRO A 42 5.62 -1.75 -0.61
CA PRO A 42 5.89 -0.78 0.43
C PRO A 42 6.88 0.25 -0.13
N PRO A 43 6.52 1.55 -0.16
CA PRO A 43 7.36 2.57 -0.78
C PRO A 43 8.75 2.51 -0.14
N VAL A 44 9.79 2.76 -0.92
CA VAL A 44 11.15 2.93 -0.39
C VAL A 44 11.10 4.08 0.62
N ARG A 45 11.01 3.74 1.91
CA ARG A 45 10.92 4.74 2.97
C ARG A 45 12.31 5.31 3.15
N GLU A 46 12.46 6.61 2.99
CA GLU A 46 13.73 7.31 3.28
C GLU A 46 14.18 7.13 4.73
N VAL A 47 13.26 6.73 5.63
CA VAL A 47 13.50 6.49 7.05
C VAL A 47 12.99 5.10 7.44
N GLU A 48 13.88 4.30 8.03
CA GLU A 48 13.52 3.07 8.74
C GLU A 48 12.80 3.47 10.04
N PHE A 49 11.50 3.17 10.13
CA PHE A 49 10.70 3.48 11.31
C PHE A 49 11.08 2.53 12.46
N ASN A 50 11.88 3.02 13.40
CA ASN A 50 12.16 2.33 14.65
C ASN A 50 11.11 2.73 15.71
N ILE A 51 10.44 1.73 16.28
CA ILE A 51 9.56 1.92 17.44
C ILE A 51 10.40 1.69 18.69
N GLU A 52 10.74 2.77 19.40
CA GLU A 52 11.46 2.68 20.67
C GLU A 52 10.54 2.12 21.76
N LEU A 53 10.97 1.04 22.41
CA LEU A 53 10.27 0.46 23.55
C LEU A 53 10.73 1.12 24.85
N ILE A 54 9.83 1.20 25.82
CA ILE A 54 10.20 1.60 27.19
C ILE A 54 11.20 0.55 27.72
N PRO A 55 12.31 0.97 28.36
CA PRO A 55 13.26 0.05 28.94
C PRO A 55 12.58 -0.97 29.88
N GLY A 56 12.81 -2.26 29.64
CA GLY A 56 12.19 -3.36 30.39
C GLY A 56 10.84 -3.86 29.85
N ALA A 57 10.36 -3.34 28.71
CA ALA A 57 9.20 -3.92 28.04
C ALA A 57 9.51 -5.31 27.47
N GLU A 58 8.67 -6.29 27.81
CA GLU A 58 8.75 -7.67 27.31
C GLU A 58 7.68 -7.92 26.23
N PRO A 59 7.93 -8.83 25.26
CA PRO A 59 6.92 -9.24 24.29
C PRO A 59 5.65 -9.78 24.97
N ILE A 60 4.49 -9.42 24.43
CA ILE A 60 3.20 -9.88 24.95
C ILE A 60 2.59 -10.86 23.94
N SER A 61 2.46 -12.12 24.35
CA SER A 61 1.74 -13.14 23.59
C SER A 61 0.38 -13.41 24.24
N LYS A 62 -0.70 -13.26 23.46
CA LYS A 62 -2.08 -13.56 23.89
C LYS A 62 -2.75 -14.47 22.88
N ALA A 63 -3.55 -15.41 23.37
CA ALA A 63 -4.37 -16.25 22.52
C ALA A 63 -5.41 -15.38 21.77
N PRO A 64 -5.69 -15.67 20.48
CA PRO A 64 -6.79 -15.02 19.77
C PRO A 64 -8.13 -15.29 20.47
N TYR A 65 -8.97 -14.28 20.57
CA TYR A 65 -10.35 -14.47 21.00
C TYR A 65 -11.14 -15.18 19.89
N GLY A 66 -12.15 -15.97 20.29
CA GLY A 66 -13.00 -16.70 19.35
C GLY A 66 -13.83 -15.75 18.47
N MET A 67 -13.95 -16.11 17.19
CA MET A 67 -14.81 -15.44 16.20
C MET A 67 -15.83 -16.43 15.64
N ALA A 68 -16.98 -15.93 15.19
CA ALA A 68 -17.97 -16.77 14.53
C ALA A 68 -17.42 -17.30 13.17
N PRO A 69 -17.94 -18.44 12.66
CA PRO A 69 -17.46 -19.00 11.39
C PRO A 69 -17.54 -18.04 10.19
N VAL A 70 -18.54 -17.14 10.19
CA VAL A 70 -18.70 -16.12 9.14
C VAL A 70 -17.60 -15.05 9.20
N GLU A 71 -17.27 -14.58 10.40
CA GLU A 71 -16.22 -13.59 10.63
C GLU A 71 -14.83 -14.17 10.30
N LEU A 72 -14.59 -15.44 10.66
CA LEU A 72 -13.35 -16.13 10.30
C LEU A 72 -13.16 -16.26 8.78
N LYS A 73 -14.24 -16.48 8.04
CA LYS A 73 -14.17 -16.55 6.57
C LYS A 73 -13.79 -15.20 5.98
N GLU A 74 -14.48 -14.14 6.40
CA GLU A 74 -14.20 -12.78 5.93
C GLU A 74 -12.78 -12.33 6.27
N LEU A 75 -12.34 -12.58 7.51
CA LEU A 75 -10.99 -12.25 7.95
C LEU A 75 -9.93 -12.97 7.09
N LYS A 76 -10.17 -14.24 6.76
CA LYS A 76 -9.26 -15.01 5.91
C LYS A 76 -9.17 -14.41 4.50
N ASP A 77 -10.31 -14.01 3.92
CA ASP A 77 -10.35 -13.43 2.58
C ASP A 77 -9.60 -12.09 2.54
N GLN A 78 -9.76 -11.24 3.56
CA GLN A 78 -9.04 -9.97 3.71
C GLN A 78 -7.53 -10.19 3.88
N LEU A 79 -7.12 -11.14 4.73
CA LEU A 79 -5.70 -11.47 4.92
C LEU A 79 -5.05 -11.98 3.63
N HIS A 80 -5.78 -12.78 2.85
CA HIS A 80 -5.29 -13.25 1.55
C HIS A 80 -5.07 -12.09 0.59
N GLU A 81 -6.01 -11.15 0.50
CA GLU A 81 -5.84 -9.95 -0.34
C GLU A 81 -4.61 -9.14 0.08
N LEU A 82 -4.41 -8.94 1.39
CA LEU A 82 -3.25 -8.20 1.90
C LEU A 82 -1.91 -8.92 1.65
N LEU A 83 -1.90 -10.26 1.68
CA LEU A 83 -0.73 -11.07 1.31
C LEU A 83 -0.39 -10.92 -0.17
N GLU A 84 -1.38 -11.07 -1.06
CA GLU A 84 -1.20 -10.93 -2.51
C GLU A 84 -0.73 -9.53 -2.91
N ARG A 85 -1.22 -8.51 -2.21
CA ARG A 85 -0.79 -7.12 -2.42
C ARG A 85 0.59 -6.80 -1.82
N GLY A 86 1.19 -7.71 -1.04
CA GLY A 86 2.51 -7.50 -0.44
C GLY A 86 2.54 -6.61 0.80
N PHE A 87 1.38 -6.27 1.37
CA PHE A 87 1.29 -5.43 2.58
C PHE A 87 1.67 -6.19 3.86
N ILE A 88 1.46 -7.51 3.88
CA ILE A 88 1.81 -8.38 5.01
C ILE A 88 2.63 -9.59 4.57
N ARG A 89 3.33 -10.21 5.52
CA ARG A 89 4.09 -11.46 5.31
C ARG A 89 4.03 -12.34 6.56
N LEU A 90 4.24 -13.64 6.37
CA LEU A 90 4.40 -14.56 7.48
C LEU A 90 5.63 -14.19 8.32
N SER A 91 5.49 -14.25 9.64
CA SER A 91 6.55 -13.96 10.60
C SER A 91 6.34 -14.76 11.88
N VAL A 92 7.39 -14.85 12.70
CA VAL A 92 7.37 -15.47 14.02
C VAL A 92 7.77 -14.39 15.03
N SER A 93 6.89 -14.11 15.99
CA SER A 93 7.15 -13.20 17.11
C SER A 93 7.53 -14.00 18.36
N PRO A 94 8.49 -13.53 19.19
CA PRO A 94 8.76 -14.07 20.52
C PRO A 94 7.55 -13.98 21.46
#